data_AF-A0A845RX68-F1
#
_entry.id   AF-A0A845RX68-F1
#
_cell.length_a   1.000
_cell.length_b   1.000
_cell.length_c   1.000
_cell.angle_alpha   90.00
_cell.angle_beta   90.00
_cell.angle_gamma   90.00
#
_symmetry.space_group_name_H-M   'P 1'
#
loop_
_entity.id
_entity.type
_entity.pdbx_description
1 polymer ?
#
loop_
_entity_poly.entity_id
_entity_poly.type
_entity_poly.pdbx_seq_one_letter_code
_entity_poly.pdbx_strand_id
1 'polypeptide(L)'
;MKRDYYEVLGVSKSSSVDEIKKAYRKIAKENHPDVKPGDKQAEERFKEATEAYAVLSDPDKKAKYDQYGHAGVDFNGQGFGGFGDFSDFADFGLGDVFEMFFGGGMGGGSRRKGPVKGADLRYDLSITLHEAAFGMKKQIEVPVSVYCTECGGSGAAPGTNPTTCSQCGGTGQIRATQRTPFGQIATTKTCAACGGKGTMISSPCSKCNGKGKVKEVKKIEVNIPAGTEDGLSLRYSGYGEAGERGGPSGDLYVVLLVKKDEFFQRNGNDIYVEIPITFVQAALGDEIDVPTLHGDVKIKIPEGTQTSKVFRIKGMGVPYRRGSGCGDQHVRVIVATPTKLTERQKELLSEFGKITTEGQQLGKKSLWDKVKDNVRDAIG
;
A
#
# COMPACT_ATOMS: atom_id res chain seq x y z
N MET A 1 17.29 47.87 -6.24
CA MET A 1 18.60 47.18 -6.11
C MET A 1 18.34 45.91 -5.31
N LYS A 2 18.71 44.72 -5.80
CA LYS A 2 18.47 43.46 -5.07
C LYS A 2 19.27 43.45 -3.76
N ARG A 3 18.67 42.98 -2.67
CA ARG A 3 19.33 42.85 -1.36
C ARG A 3 20.42 41.79 -1.43
N ASP A 4 21.46 41.93 -0.62
CA ASP A 4 22.53 40.93 -0.54
C ASP A 4 21.97 39.62 0.07
N TYR A 5 22.32 38.45 -0.49
CA TYR A 5 21.75 37.18 -0.06
C TYR A 5 22.15 36.80 1.38
N TYR A 6 23.30 37.28 1.87
CA TYR A 6 23.70 37.11 3.26
C TYR A 6 22.82 37.97 4.18
N GLU A 7 22.43 39.17 3.75
CA GLU A 7 21.49 40.03 4.48
C GLU A 7 20.06 39.49 4.46
N VAL A 8 19.64 38.87 3.35
CA VAL A 8 18.32 38.23 3.22
C VAL A 8 18.18 37.08 4.23
N LEU A 9 19.23 36.26 4.36
CA LEU A 9 19.24 35.15 5.33
C LEU A 9 19.66 35.58 6.75
N GLY A 10 20.16 36.81 6.93
CA GLY A 10 20.64 37.30 8.22
C GLY A 10 21.89 36.58 8.72
N VAL A 11 22.78 36.19 7.82
CA VAL A 11 24.00 35.42 8.10
C VAL A 11 25.24 36.18 7.62
N SER A 12 26.41 35.84 8.15
CA SER A 12 27.70 36.43 7.71
C SER A 12 28.23 35.76 6.44
N LYS A 13 29.10 36.43 5.68
CA LYS A 13 29.79 35.83 4.51
C LYS A 13 30.65 34.61 4.87
N SER A 14 31.20 34.61 6.08
CA SER A 14 31.97 33.50 6.66
C SER A 14 31.11 32.36 7.20
N SER A 15 29.78 32.43 7.12
CA SER A 15 28.90 31.39 7.67
C SER A 15 29.06 30.06 6.92
N SER A 16 29.05 28.98 7.69
CA SER A 16 29.05 27.62 7.18
C SER A 16 27.74 27.29 6.46
N VAL A 17 27.76 26.25 5.62
CA VAL A 17 26.55 25.77 4.89
C VAL A 17 25.45 25.37 5.87
N ASP A 18 25.81 24.80 7.03
CA ASP A 18 24.84 24.42 8.06
C ASP A 18 24.18 25.62 8.74
N GLU A 19 24.92 26.71 8.96
CA GLU A 19 24.38 27.97 9.48
C GLU A 19 23.43 28.64 8.48
N ILE A 20 23.81 28.64 7.19
CA ILE A 20 22.98 29.13 6.08
C ILE A 20 21.66 28.33 6.00
N LYS A 21 21.74 27.00 6.11
CA LYS A 21 20.57 26.10 6.11
C LYS A 21 19.67 26.32 7.31
N LYS A 22 20.25 26.55 8.49
CA LYS A 22 19.50 26.82 9.72
C LYS A 22 18.77 28.16 9.64
N ALA A 23 19.42 29.19 9.09
CA ALA A 23 18.83 30.50 8.87
C ALA A 23 17.66 30.45 7.86
N TYR A 24 17.86 29.77 6.73
CA TYR A 24 16.79 29.55 5.74
C TYR A 24 15.57 28.85 6.36
N ARG A 25 15.77 27.75 7.10
CA ARG A 25 14.66 27.01 7.74
C ARG A 25 13.84 27.88 8.70
N LYS A 26 14.50 28.80 9.41
CA LYS A 26 13.83 29.73 10.32
C LYS A 26 12.93 30.69 9.54
N ILE A 27 13.47 31.34 8.51
CA ILE A 27 12.73 32.29 7.68
C ILE A 27 11.61 31.59 6.90
N ALA A 28 11.88 30.40 6.37
CA ALA A 28 10.92 29.59 5.63
C ALA A 28 9.72 29.18 6.50
N LYS A 29 9.95 28.81 7.77
CA LYS A 29 8.88 28.46 8.71
C LYS A 29 8.07 29.69 9.15
N GLU A 30 8.72 30.84 9.36
CA GLU A 30 8.08 32.08 9.80
C GLU A 30 7.25 32.77 8.70
N ASN A 31 7.55 32.48 7.43
CA ASN A 31 6.92 33.09 6.27
C ASN A 31 6.28 32.06 5.32
N HIS A 32 6.01 30.85 5.80
CA HIS A 32 5.37 29.80 5.01
C HIS A 32 3.92 30.21 4.67
N PRO A 33 3.45 29.98 3.43
CA PRO A 33 2.07 30.28 3.03
C PRO A 33 1.01 29.65 3.95
N ASP A 34 1.23 28.42 4.41
CA ASP A 34 0.31 27.75 5.34
C ASP A 34 0.25 28.39 6.74
N VAL A 35 1.32 29.08 7.16
CA VAL A 35 1.40 29.75 8.47
C VAL A 35 0.88 31.18 8.37
N LYS A 36 1.05 31.82 7.21
CA LYS A 36 0.60 33.19 6.91
C LYS A 36 -0.11 33.27 5.55
N PRO A 37 -1.31 32.69 5.43
CA PRO A 37 -2.03 32.66 4.15
C PRO A 37 -2.46 34.08 3.75
N GLY A 38 -2.14 34.47 2.51
CA GLY A 38 -2.55 35.76 1.92
C GLY A 38 -1.69 36.98 2.29
N ASP A 39 -0.62 36.82 3.07
CA ASP A 39 0.33 37.90 3.37
C ASP A 39 1.37 38.04 2.25
N LYS A 40 1.18 39.04 1.39
CA LYS A 40 2.08 39.33 0.26
C LYS A 40 3.53 39.64 0.70
N GLN A 41 3.72 40.21 1.89
CA GLN A 41 5.07 40.50 2.39
C GLN A 41 5.77 39.23 2.88
N ALA A 42 5.03 38.29 3.48
CA ALA A 42 5.57 36.99 3.86
C ALA A 42 5.97 36.18 2.61
N GLU A 43 5.14 36.20 1.57
CA GLU A 43 5.43 35.53 0.29
C GLU A 43 6.69 36.09 -0.39
N GLU A 44 6.84 37.42 -0.43
CA GLU A 44 8.02 38.07 -1.01
C GLU A 44 9.30 37.73 -0.22
N ARG A 45 9.24 37.75 1.12
CA ARG A 45 10.37 37.34 1.97
C ARG A 45 10.72 35.85 1.83
N PHE A 46 9.70 35.00 1.66
CA PHE A 46 9.90 33.58 1.43
C PHE A 46 10.59 33.32 0.08
N LYS A 47 10.16 34.03 -0.97
CA LYS A 47 10.78 33.99 -2.31
C LYS A 47 12.24 34.46 -2.26
N GLU A 48 12.51 35.61 -1.65
CA GLU A 48 13.88 36.13 -1.50
C GLU A 48 14.78 35.16 -0.72
N ALA A 49 14.30 34.59 0.39
CA ALA A 49 15.07 33.65 1.20
C ALA A 49 15.35 32.33 0.48
N THR A 50 14.43 31.88 -0.38
CA THR A 50 14.61 30.69 -1.21
C THR A 50 15.66 30.92 -2.28
N GLU A 51 15.64 32.08 -2.95
CA GLU A 51 16.65 32.49 -3.92
C GLU A 51 18.04 32.58 -3.27
N ALA A 52 18.13 33.22 -2.09
CA ALA A 52 19.36 33.34 -1.33
C ALA A 52 19.93 31.98 -0.90
N TYR A 53 19.08 31.07 -0.41
CA TYR A 53 19.51 29.73 -0.03
C TYR A 53 20.01 28.92 -1.24
N ALA A 54 19.31 28.98 -2.38
CA ALA A 54 19.68 28.25 -3.59
C ALA A 54 21.08 28.63 -4.15
N VAL A 55 21.51 29.88 -3.90
CA VAL A 55 22.83 30.37 -4.27
C VAL A 55 23.87 30.08 -3.19
N LEU A 56 23.57 30.36 -1.92
CA LEU A 56 24.55 30.27 -0.83
C LEU A 56 24.78 28.85 -0.29
N SER A 57 23.86 27.90 -0.54
CA SER A 57 24.02 26.51 -0.10
C SER A 57 24.93 25.66 -0.99
N ASP A 58 25.17 26.12 -2.22
CA ASP A 58 26.00 25.43 -3.21
C ASP A 58 27.40 26.09 -3.26
N PRO A 59 28.51 25.36 -3.03
CA PRO A 59 29.84 25.93 -2.98
C PRO A 59 30.27 26.65 -4.27
N ASP A 60 29.88 26.15 -5.44
CA ASP A 60 30.26 26.72 -6.74
C ASP A 60 29.46 27.99 -7.03
N LYS A 61 28.16 27.99 -6.70
CA LYS A 61 27.31 29.19 -6.84
C LYS A 61 27.66 30.26 -5.82
N LYS A 62 27.96 29.89 -4.58
CA LYS A 62 28.45 30.79 -3.53
C LYS A 62 29.74 31.48 -3.98
N ALA A 63 30.70 30.73 -4.51
CA ALA A 63 31.96 31.29 -5.01
C ALA A 63 31.73 32.31 -6.16
N LYS A 64 30.82 32.01 -7.10
CA LYS A 64 30.45 32.93 -8.18
C LYS A 64 29.73 34.18 -7.67
N TYR A 65 28.83 34.03 -6.71
CA TYR A 65 28.15 35.15 -6.07
C TYR A 65 29.11 36.04 -5.28
N ASP A 66 30.05 35.44 -4.55
CA ASP A 66 31.06 36.18 -3.80
C ASP A 66 32.01 36.96 -4.72
N GLN A 67 32.28 36.45 -5.93
CA GLN A 67 33.19 37.05 -6.90
C GLN A 67 32.53 38.12 -7.79
N TYR A 68 31.27 37.93 -8.19
CA TYR A 68 30.60 38.76 -9.20
C TYR A 68 29.27 39.35 -8.73
N GLY A 69 28.88 39.15 -7.47
CA GLY A 69 27.60 39.56 -6.92
C GLY A 69 26.42 38.92 -7.65
N HIS A 70 25.27 39.59 -7.63
CA HIS A 70 24.05 39.13 -8.31
C HIS A 70 24.24 38.87 -9.81
N ALA A 71 25.18 39.55 -10.48
CA ALA A 71 25.46 39.34 -11.90
C ALA A 71 26.13 38.00 -12.23
N GLY A 72 26.80 37.36 -11.25
CA GLY A 72 27.44 36.05 -11.42
C GLY A 72 26.50 34.85 -11.30
N VAL A 73 25.28 35.10 -10.85
CA VAL A 73 24.25 34.10 -10.57
C VAL A 73 22.88 34.52 -11.11
N ASP A 74 22.84 35.55 -11.97
CA ASP A 74 21.60 36.02 -12.58
C ASP A 74 21.14 35.00 -13.63
N PHE A 75 20.22 34.14 -13.20
CA PHE A 75 19.64 33.08 -14.03
C PHE A 75 18.82 33.61 -15.22
N ASN A 76 18.58 34.93 -15.29
CA ASN A 76 17.89 35.57 -16.43
C ASN A 76 18.81 35.97 -17.59
N GLY A 77 20.14 35.88 -17.46
CA GLY A 77 21.08 36.47 -18.43
C GLY A 77 21.83 35.49 -19.35
N GLN A 78 21.74 34.17 -19.15
CA GLN A 78 22.57 33.21 -19.88
C GLN A 78 21.80 31.95 -20.30
N GLY A 79 21.22 32.00 -21.50
CA GLY A 79 21.13 30.87 -22.43
C GLY A 79 20.35 29.61 -22.02
N PHE A 80 19.61 29.60 -20.91
CA PHE A 80 18.69 28.53 -20.54
C PHE A 80 17.26 28.98 -20.83
N GLY A 81 16.91 29.03 -22.12
CA GLY A 81 15.53 29.26 -22.56
C GLY A 81 14.65 28.11 -22.08
N GLY A 82 13.81 28.36 -21.08
CA GLY A 82 12.87 27.34 -20.58
C GLY A 82 12.20 27.60 -19.23
N PHE A 83 12.47 28.69 -18.53
CA PHE A 83 11.71 29.06 -17.32
C PHE A 83 10.93 30.35 -17.55
N GLY A 84 9.87 30.24 -18.34
CA GLY A 84 8.77 31.18 -18.30
C GLY A 84 7.89 30.84 -17.09
N ASP A 85 7.54 31.88 -16.35
CA ASP A 85 6.47 31.94 -15.36
C ASP A 85 6.53 30.95 -14.18
N PHE A 86 7.14 31.41 -13.08
CA PHE A 86 7.11 30.74 -11.78
C PHE A 86 5.75 30.86 -11.06
N SER A 87 4.77 31.52 -11.68
CA SER A 87 3.38 31.59 -11.20
C SER A 87 2.67 30.23 -11.31
N ASP A 88 2.99 29.45 -12.34
CA ASP A 88 2.41 28.11 -12.59
C ASP A 88 3.03 26.98 -11.73
N PHE A 89 4.06 27.31 -10.94
CA PHE A 89 4.73 26.36 -10.03
C PHE A 89 4.14 26.32 -8.61
N ALA A 90 3.25 27.28 -8.28
CA ALA A 90 2.67 27.38 -6.96
C ALA A 90 1.48 26.41 -6.74
N ASP A 91 0.90 25.86 -7.80
CA ASP A 91 -0.33 25.05 -7.74
C ASP A 91 -0.07 23.53 -7.78
N PHE A 92 1.17 23.10 -8.00
CA PHE A 92 1.58 21.70 -7.90
C PHE A 92 2.45 21.50 -6.67
N GLY A 93 1.97 20.64 -5.75
CA GLY A 93 2.56 20.38 -4.43
C GLY A 93 4.10 20.32 -4.42
N LEU A 94 4.70 21.22 -3.65
CA LEU A 94 6.15 21.48 -3.53
C LEU A 94 7.01 20.32 -2.98
N GLY A 95 6.45 19.13 -2.76
CA GLY A 95 7.19 17.95 -2.31
C GLY A 95 7.92 17.22 -3.43
N ASP A 96 7.22 16.96 -4.54
CA ASP A 96 7.71 16.05 -5.60
C ASP A 96 8.57 16.75 -6.65
N VAL A 97 8.36 18.05 -6.87
CA VAL A 97 9.14 18.80 -7.86
C VAL A 97 10.47 19.28 -7.29
N PHE A 98 10.57 19.47 -5.97
CA PHE A 98 11.86 19.74 -5.32
C PHE A 98 12.80 18.51 -5.40
N GLU A 99 12.27 17.29 -5.33
CA GLU A 99 13.06 16.08 -5.58
C GLU A 99 13.47 15.94 -7.05
N MET A 100 12.59 16.28 -7.99
CA MET A 100 12.87 16.20 -9.43
C MET A 100 13.85 17.27 -9.92
N PHE A 101 13.87 18.45 -9.29
CA PHE A 101 14.70 19.59 -9.70
C PHE A 101 16.01 19.72 -8.89
N PHE A 102 16.01 19.36 -7.59
CA PHE A 102 17.20 19.42 -6.72
C PHE A 102 17.86 18.05 -6.43
N GLY A 103 17.23 16.93 -6.82
CA GLY A 103 17.85 15.58 -6.77
C GLY A 103 18.70 15.22 -7.99
N GLY A 104 18.78 16.10 -9.00
CA GLY A 104 19.36 15.80 -10.31
C GLY A 104 20.75 16.37 -10.60
N GLY A 105 21.41 17.04 -9.64
CA GLY A 105 22.71 17.69 -9.84
C GLY A 105 23.80 17.10 -8.95
N MET A 106 24.83 16.52 -9.57
CA MET A 106 26.04 15.99 -8.92
C MET A 106 25.97 14.58 -8.32
N GLY A 107 25.13 13.73 -8.91
CA GLY A 107 25.20 12.27 -8.81
C GLY A 107 25.62 11.64 -10.13
N GLY A 108 26.77 12.03 -10.68
CA GLY A 108 27.47 11.25 -11.70
C GLY A 108 27.99 9.92 -11.14
N GLY A 109 27.16 9.23 -10.36
CA GLY A 109 27.39 7.87 -9.94
C GLY A 109 27.42 7.06 -11.21
N SER A 110 28.63 6.68 -11.61
CA SER A 110 28.88 5.40 -12.27
C SER A 110 27.81 4.43 -11.77
N ARG A 111 26.81 4.10 -12.61
CA ARG A 111 25.80 3.10 -12.27
C ARG A 111 26.61 1.88 -11.87
N ARG A 112 26.77 1.64 -10.57
CA ARG A 112 27.53 0.51 -10.06
C ARG A 112 26.92 -0.70 -10.76
N LYS A 113 27.70 -1.36 -11.62
CA LYS A 113 27.39 -2.65 -12.24
C LYS A 113 27.42 -3.75 -11.17
N GLY A 114 26.75 -3.50 -10.05
CA GLY A 114 26.61 -4.45 -8.97
C GLY A 114 25.51 -5.46 -9.29
N PRO A 115 25.44 -6.53 -8.51
CA PRO A 115 24.30 -7.43 -8.47
C PRO A 115 23.01 -6.63 -8.22
N VAL A 116 21.96 -6.89 -8.99
CA VAL A 116 20.65 -6.23 -8.84
C VAL A 116 19.64 -7.26 -8.37
N LYS A 117 18.93 -6.98 -7.27
CA LYS A 117 17.86 -7.87 -6.77
C LYS A 117 16.80 -8.05 -7.85
N GLY A 118 16.28 -9.27 -7.98
CA GLY A 118 15.16 -9.53 -8.87
C GLY A 118 13.88 -8.85 -8.38
N ALA A 119 12.92 -8.71 -9.29
CA ALA A 119 11.63 -8.10 -8.97
C ALA A 119 10.86 -8.96 -7.96
N ASP A 120 10.20 -8.29 -7.03
CA ASP A 120 9.26 -8.95 -6.12
C ASP A 120 7.98 -9.32 -6.88
N LEU A 121 7.35 -10.42 -6.49
CA LEU A 121 6.09 -10.91 -7.06
C LEU A 121 4.95 -10.72 -6.07
N ARG A 122 3.75 -10.48 -6.60
CA ARG A 122 2.50 -10.45 -5.83
C ARG A 122 1.57 -11.55 -6.33
N TYR A 123 1.02 -12.32 -5.41
CA TYR A 123 0.02 -13.35 -5.70
C TYR A 123 -1.20 -13.14 -4.80
N ASP A 124 -2.36 -12.93 -5.41
CA ASP A 124 -3.60 -12.69 -4.69
C ASP A 124 -4.32 -14.04 -4.50
N LEU A 125 -4.29 -14.57 -3.28
CA LEU A 125 -4.89 -15.86 -2.92
C LEU A 125 -6.28 -15.62 -2.31
N SER A 126 -7.33 -16.01 -3.04
CA SER A 126 -8.69 -15.97 -2.53
C SER A 126 -8.96 -17.12 -1.54
N ILE A 127 -9.46 -16.79 -0.35
CA ILE A 127 -9.81 -17.73 0.71
C ILE A 127 -11.25 -17.52 1.17
N THR A 128 -11.90 -18.55 1.71
CA THR A 128 -13.23 -18.41 2.31
C THR A 128 -13.14 -17.87 3.74
N LEU A 129 -14.26 -17.39 4.29
CA LEU A 129 -14.32 -16.95 5.68
C LEU A 129 -13.95 -18.07 6.65
N HIS A 130 -14.38 -19.30 6.38
CA HIS A 130 -14.04 -20.47 7.19
C HIS A 130 -12.52 -20.76 7.16
N GLU A 131 -11.89 -20.72 6.00
CA GLU A 131 -10.44 -20.90 5.86
C GLU A 131 -9.66 -19.78 6.58
N ALA A 132 -10.16 -18.54 6.52
CA ALA A 132 -9.57 -17.40 7.22
C ALA A 132 -9.73 -17.51 8.75
N ALA A 133 -10.84 -18.09 9.22
CA ALA A 133 -11.12 -18.27 10.64
C ALA A 133 -10.22 -19.34 11.27
N PHE A 134 -10.18 -20.54 10.69
CA PHE A 134 -9.47 -21.69 11.28
C PHE A 134 -8.02 -21.81 10.85
N GLY A 135 -7.64 -21.14 9.76
CA GLY A 135 -6.34 -21.33 9.12
C GLY A 135 -6.28 -22.65 8.35
N MET A 136 -5.41 -22.70 7.35
CA MET A 136 -5.18 -23.90 6.57
C MET A 136 -3.88 -23.84 5.78
N LYS A 137 -3.47 -24.97 5.22
CA LYS A 137 -2.37 -25.07 4.25
C LYS A 137 -2.94 -25.17 2.84
N LYS A 138 -2.49 -24.30 1.93
CA LYS A 138 -2.80 -24.39 0.50
C LYS A 138 -1.52 -24.45 -0.31
N GLN A 139 -1.50 -25.28 -1.35
CA GLN A 139 -0.43 -25.24 -2.34
C GLN A 139 -0.82 -24.29 -3.47
N ILE A 140 0.09 -23.37 -3.81
CA ILE A 140 -0.04 -22.49 -4.97
C ILE A 140 1.07 -22.76 -5.97
N GLU A 141 0.78 -22.49 -7.23
CA GLU A 141 1.74 -22.58 -8.33
C GLU A 141 2.05 -21.17 -8.83
N VAL A 142 3.32 -20.77 -8.70
CA VAL A 142 3.78 -19.43 -9.09
C VAL A 142 4.79 -19.55 -10.23
N PRO A 143 4.48 -19.04 -11.43
CA PRO A 143 5.44 -18.96 -12.51
C PRO A 143 6.46 -17.86 -12.19
N VAL A 144 7.74 -18.22 -12.16
CA VAL A 144 8.84 -17.32 -11.79
C VAL A 144 10.04 -17.57 -12.68
N SER A 145 10.81 -16.53 -12.99
CA SER A 145 12.10 -16.71 -13.62
C SER A 145 13.15 -17.08 -12.57
N VAL A 146 13.76 -18.25 -12.71
CA VAL A 146 14.86 -18.71 -11.87
C VAL A 146 16.18 -18.65 -12.63
N TYR A 147 17.29 -18.70 -11.90
CA TYR A 147 18.59 -18.91 -12.52
C TYR A 147 18.63 -20.23 -13.27
N CYS A 148 19.16 -20.20 -14.48
CA CYS A 148 19.34 -21.42 -15.25
C CYS A 148 20.29 -22.36 -14.52
N THR A 149 19.80 -23.54 -14.15
CA THR A 149 20.56 -24.54 -13.38
C THR A 149 21.80 -25.04 -14.13
N GLU A 150 21.78 -25.06 -15.47
CA GLU A 150 22.92 -25.52 -16.27
C GLU A 150 24.09 -24.54 -16.28
N CYS A 151 23.83 -23.22 -16.31
CA CYS A 151 24.89 -22.21 -16.42
C CYS A 151 25.08 -21.37 -15.14
N GLY A 152 24.31 -21.64 -14.09
CA GLY A 152 24.36 -20.91 -12.82
C GLY A 152 24.05 -19.41 -12.96
N GLY A 153 23.33 -19.00 -14.00
CA GLY A 153 23.04 -17.59 -14.28
C GLY A 153 24.04 -16.88 -15.20
N SER A 154 25.15 -17.51 -15.59
CA SER A 154 26.18 -16.89 -16.45
C SER A 154 25.71 -16.69 -17.90
N GLY A 155 24.75 -17.50 -18.36
CA GLY A 155 24.30 -17.55 -19.74
C GLY A 155 25.27 -18.25 -20.70
N ALA A 156 26.45 -18.65 -20.25
CA ALA A 156 27.44 -19.39 -21.03
C ALA A 156 27.19 -20.91 -20.94
N ALA A 157 27.58 -21.66 -21.97
CA ALA A 157 27.50 -23.11 -21.96
C ALA A 157 28.37 -23.69 -20.82
N PRO A 158 27.99 -24.83 -20.22
CA PRO A 158 28.78 -25.47 -19.16
C PRO A 158 30.25 -25.64 -19.57
N GLY A 159 31.18 -25.26 -18.70
CA GLY A 159 32.62 -25.31 -18.97
C GLY A 159 33.18 -24.11 -19.77
N THR A 160 32.32 -23.19 -20.23
CA THR A 160 32.73 -21.93 -20.86
C THR A 160 32.40 -20.74 -19.96
N ASN A 161 33.17 -19.66 -20.06
CA ASN A 161 32.98 -18.46 -19.27
C ASN A 161 32.72 -17.24 -20.16
N PRO A 162 31.85 -16.30 -19.74
CA PRO A 162 31.72 -15.02 -20.41
C PRO A 162 33.06 -14.29 -20.44
N THR A 163 33.48 -13.82 -21.61
CA THR A 163 34.72 -13.07 -21.78
C THR A 163 34.44 -11.57 -21.74
N THR A 164 35.43 -10.77 -21.32
CA THR A 164 35.29 -9.32 -21.32
C THR A 164 35.11 -8.80 -22.75
N CYS A 165 34.13 -7.92 -22.96
CA CYS A 165 33.88 -7.35 -24.27
C CYS A 165 35.06 -6.46 -24.70
N SER A 166 35.72 -6.81 -25.79
CA SER A 166 36.88 -6.09 -26.33
C SER A 166 36.56 -4.66 -26.78
N GLN A 167 35.35 -4.41 -27.27
CA GLN A 167 34.91 -3.11 -27.78
C GLN A 167 34.70 -2.05 -26.68
N CYS A 168 34.35 -2.47 -25.46
CA CYS A 168 34.10 -1.55 -24.35
C CYS A 168 34.99 -1.81 -23.13
N GLY A 169 35.90 -2.80 -23.20
CA GLY A 169 36.75 -3.19 -22.08
C GLY A 169 35.98 -3.58 -20.81
N GLY A 170 34.80 -4.18 -20.93
CA GLY A 170 33.96 -4.54 -19.77
C GLY A 170 32.99 -3.46 -19.29
N THR A 171 33.13 -2.22 -19.76
CA THR A 171 32.32 -1.10 -19.27
C THR A 171 30.87 -1.15 -19.77
N GLY A 172 30.59 -1.85 -20.87
CA GLY A 172 29.25 -1.95 -21.48
C GLY A 172 28.79 -0.66 -22.18
N GLN A 173 29.61 0.38 -22.19
CA GLN A 173 29.32 1.65 -22.85
C GLN A 173 30.55 2.10 -23.63
N ILE A 174 30.33 2.84 -24.70
CA ILE A 174 31.38 3.45 -25.52
C ILE A 174 31.16 4.96 -25.52
N ARG A 175 32.24 5.73 -25.35
CA ARG A 175 32.19 7.20 -25.46
C ARG A 175 32.31 7.58 -26.93
N ALA A 176 31.24 8.13 -27.49
CA ALA A 176 31.20 8.68 -28.83
C ALA A 176 31.43 10.19 -28.77
N THR A 177 32.63 10.62 -29.14
CA THR A 177 33.00 12.03 -29.20
C THR A 177 32.65 12.59 -30.57
N GLN A 178 31.75 13.57 -30.63
CA GLN A 178 31.41 14.30 -31.84
C GLN A 178 31.95 15.72 -31.75
N ARG A 179 32.68 16.14 -32.77
CA ARG A 179 33.14 17.54 -32.89
C ARG A 179 31.98 18.36 -33.45
N THR A 180 31.56 19.37 -32.70
CA THR A 180 30.57 20.37 -33.13
C THR A 180 31.26 21.72 -33.30
N PRO A 181 30.64 22.69 -34.01
CA PRO A 181 31.20 24.04 -34.14
C PRO A 181 31.43 24.77 -32.81
N PHE A 182 30.80 24.30 -31.73
CA PHE A 182 30.88 24.86 -30.38
C PHE A 182 31.81 24.06 -29.43
N GLY A 183 32.53 23.04 -29.92
CA GLY A 183 33.47 22.24 -29.11
C GLY A 183 33.38 20.73 -29.36
N GLN A 184 33.93 19.94 -28.43
CA GLN A 184 33.81 18.48 -28.48
C GLN A 184 32.73 18.02 -27.51
N ILE A 185 31.66 17.42 -28.02
CA ILE A 185 30.62 16.80 -27.19
C ILE A 185 30.89 15.30 -27.11
N ALA A 186 31.17 14.80 -25.91
CA ALA A 186 31.29 13.38 -25.65
C ALA A 186 29.93 12.83 -25.18
N THR A 187 29.31 11.98 -25.99
CA THR A 187 28.07 11.27 -25.63
C THR A 187 28.40 9.83 -25.27
N THR A 188 27.81 9.32 -24.20
CA THR A 188 27.99 7.90 -23.81
C THR A 188 26.89 7.07 -24.44
N LYS A 189 27.25 6.08 -25.25
CA LYS A 189 26.31 5.16 -25.91
C LYS A 189 26.48 3.75 -25.36
N THR A 190 25.40 2.97 -25.32
CA THR A 190 25.47 1.54 -24.99
C THR A 190 26.35 0.81 -26.02
N CYS A 191 27.25 -0.05 -25.57
CA CYS A 191 28.10 -0.82 -26.47
C CYS A 191 27.25 -1.81 -27.29
N ALA A 192 27.23 -1.65 -28.62
CA ALA A 192 26.45 -2.50 -29.51
C ALA A 192 26.91 -3.98 -29.49
N ALA A 193 28.21 -4.23 -29.32
CA ALA A 193 28.77 -5.58 -29.34
C ALA A 193 28.33 -6.46 -28.14
N CYS A 194 28.09 -5.86 -26.97
CA CYS A 194 27.66 -6.60 -25.78
C CYS A 194 26.26 -6.22 -25.28
N GLY A 195 25.56 -5.34 -26.00
CA GLY A 195 24.24 -4.83 -25.59
C GLY A 195 24.23 -4.19 -24.19
N GLY A 196 25.36 -3.65 -23.73
CA GLY A 196 25.48 -3.08 -22.38
C GLY A 196 25.97 -4.01 -21.27
N LYS A 197 26.05 -5.32 -21.51
CA LYS A 197 26.46 -6.29 -20.48
C LYS A 197 27.93 -6.12 -20.07
N GLY A 198 28.80 -5.76 -21.01
CA GLY A 198 30.26 -5.66 -20.81
C GLY A 198 30.98 -7.01 -20.92
N THR A 199 30.23 -8.11 -20.97
CA THR A 199 30.75 -9.43 -21.30
C THR A 199 30.16 -9.92 -22.60
N MET A 200 30.90 -10.76 -23.31
CA MET A 200 30.46 -11.48 -24.50
C MET A 200 30.42 -12.98 -24.18
N ILE A 201 29.39 -13.64 -24.69
CA ILE A 201 29.20 -15.08 -24.52
C ILE A 201 29.49 -15.68 -25.89
N SER A 202 30.63 -16.36 -26.04
CA SER A 202 31.01 -17.05 -27.27
C SER A 202 30.15 -18.30 -27.50
N SER A 203 29.83 -19.02 -26.43
CA SER A 203 29.03 -20.24 -26.45
C SER A 203 27.83 -20.06 -25.53
N PRO A 204 26.63 -19.71 -26.06
CA PRO A 204 25.45 -19.53 -25.23
C PRO A 204 24.97 -20.87 -24.66
N CYS A 205 24.48 -20.85 -23.42
CA CYS A 205 23.81 -22.00 -22.83
C CYS A 205 22.55 -22.35 -23.63
N SER A 206 22.39 -23.63 -24.00
CA SER A 206 21.27 -24.16 -24.77
C SER A 206 19.93 -24.02 -24.03
N LYS A 207 19.88 -24.31 -22.72
CA LYS A 207 18.65 -24.25 -21.93
C LYS A 207 18.08 -22.84 -21.77
N CYS A 208 18.92 -21.82 -21.62
CA CYS A 208 18.47 -20.43 -21.45
C CYS A 208 18.73 -19.51 -22.66
N ASN A 209 19.32 -20.02 -23.74
CA ASN A 209 19.71 -19.28 -24.94
C ASN A 209 20.49 -17.98 -24.62
N GLY A 210 21.49 -18.06 -23.74
CA GLY A 210 22.31 -16.90 -23.35
C GLY A 210 21.66 -15.90 -22.39
N LYS A 211 20.43 -16.12 -21.92
CA LYS A 211 19.72 -15.21 -20.99
C LYS A 211 20.14 -15.37 -19.53
N GLY A 212 20.67 -16.51 -19.14
CA GLY A 212 21.04 -16.84 -17.75
C GLY A 212 19.84 -17.19 -16.85
N LYS A 213 18.61 -17.06 -17.34
CA LYS A 213 17.38 -17.34 -16.58
C LYS A 213 16.41 -18.18 -17.41
N VAL A 214 15.59 -18.97 -16.72
CA VAL A 214 14.53 -19.79 -17.31
C VAL A 214 13.23 -19.57 -16.54
N LYS A 215 12.07 -19.77 -17.19
CA LYS A 215 10.78 -19.75 -16.50
C LYS A 215 10.52 -21.13 -15.92
N GLU A 216 10.20 -21.18 -14.63
CA GLU A 216 9.80 -22.40 -13.93
C GLU A 216 8.56 -22.11 -13.07
N VAL A 217 7.73 -23.12 -12.85
CA VAL A 217 6.57 -23.03 -11.96
C VAL A 217 6.96 -23.60 -10.61
N LYS A 218 7.04 -22.74 -9.58
CA LYS A 218 7.32 -23.17 -8.21
C LYS A 218 6.02 -23.50 -7.48
N LYS A 219 5.99 -24.68 -6.86
CA LYS A 219 4.96 -25.07 -5.89
C LYS A 219 5.33 -24.56 -4.52
N ILE A 220 4.46 -23.76 -3.90
CA ILE A 220 4.70 -23.15 -2.60
C ILE A 220 3.54 -23.53 -1.69
N GLU A 221 3.86 -24.11 -0.52
CA GLU A 221 2.88 -24.32 0.54
C GLU A 221 2.69 -23.00 1.30
N VAL A 222 1.51 -22.41 1.15
CA VAL A 222 1.08 -21.23 1.88
C VAL A 222 0.36 -21.65 3.15
N ASN A 223 0.93 -21.25 4.28
CA ASN A 223 0.33 -21.43 5.60
C ASN A 223 -0.53 -20.21 5.93
N ILE A 224 -1.85 -20.36 5.89
CA ILE A 224 -2.82 -19.32 6.25
C ILE A 224 -3.03 -19.39 7.76
N PRO A 225 -2.66 -18.34 8.53
CA PRO A 225 -2.89 -18.31 9.97
C PRO A 225 -4.38 -18.27 10.32
N ALA A 226 -4.76 -18.88 11.44
CA ALA A 226 -6.09 -18.69 12.01
C ALA A 226 -6.32 -17.20 12.36
N GLY A 227 -7.57 -16.74 12.21
CA GLY A 227 -7.94 -15.34 12.45
C GLY A 227 -7.40 -14.35 11.41
N THR A 228 -7.09 -14.81 10.20
CA THR A 228 -6.57 -13.95 9.12
C THR A 228 -7.59 -12.90 8.72
N GLU A 229 -7.18 -11.64 8.65
CA GLU A 229 -7.98 -10.53 8.11
C GLU A 229 -7.80 -10.39 6.58
N ASP A 230 -8.74 -9.71 5.94
CA ASP A 230 -8.66 -9.39 4.52
C ASP A 230 -7.45 -8.49 4.22
N GLY A 231 -6.74 -8.78 3.14
CA GLY A 231 -5.54 -8.05 2.72
C GLY A 231 -4.25 -8.42 3.46
N LEU A 232 -4.27 -9.42 4.35
CA LEU A 232 -3.04 -9.88 5.02
C LEU A 232 -2.01 -10.35 3.99
N SER A 233 -0.79 -9.80 4.07
CA SER A 233 0.31 -10.17 3.17
C SER A 233 1.32 -11.10 3.87
N LEU A 234 1.56 -12.26 3.25
CA LEU A 234 2.57 -13.24 3.67
C LEU A 234 3.79 -13.15 2.75
N ARG A 235 4.98 -12.92 3.32
CA ARG A 235 6.23 -12.78 2.57
C ARG A 235 7.00 -14.11 2.53
N TYR A 236 7.31 -14.57 1.33
CA TYR A 236 8.17 -15.72 1.05
C TYR A 236 9.47 -15.22 0.41
N SER A 237 10.54 -15.23 1.21
CA SER A 237 11.82 -14.62 0.80
C SER A 237 12.53 -15.44 -0.28
N GLY A 238 13.00 -14.79 -1.36
CA GLY A 238 13.71 -15.45 -2.46
C GLY A 238 12.82 -16.24 -3.44
N TYR A 239 11.49 -16.15 -3.30
CA TYR A 239 10.51 -16.78 -4.19
C TYR A 239 10.04 -15.86 -5.34
N GLY A 240 10.54 -14.63 -5.39
CA GLY A 240 10.33 -13.71 -6.52
C GLY A 240 11.29 -13.97 -7.69
N GLU A 241 11.32 -13.03 -8.63
CA GLU A 241 12.10 -13.16 -9.86
C GLU A 241 13.61 -13.26 -9.58
N ALA A 242 14.35 -14.01 -10.40
CA ALA A 242 15.80 -14.07 -10.29
C ALA A 242 16.43 -12.69 -10.53
N GLY A 243 17.45 -12.34 -9.75
CA GLY A 243 18.19 -11.09 -9.87
C GLY A 243 19.02 -10.99 -11.15
N GLU A 244 19.55 -9.79 -11.42
CA GLU A 244 20.49 -9.59 -12.51
C GLU A 244 21.93 -9.57 -12.00
N ARG A 245 22.86 -10.01 -12.85
CA ARG A 245 24.32 -9.93 -12.58
C ARG A 245 24.71 -10.60 -11.24
N GLY A 246 24.10 -11.74 -10.94
CA GLY A 246 24.33 -12.49 -9.69
C GLY A 246 23.64 -11.89 -8.47
N GLY A 247 22.66 -10.99 -8.66
CA GLY A 247 21.87 -10.45 -7.56
C GLY A 247 20.94 -11.47 -6.92
N PRO A 248 20.51 -11.28 -5.67
CA PRO A 248 19.55 -12.20 -5.05
C PRO A 248 18.20 -12.15 -5.78
N SER A 249 17.41 -13.21 -5.65
CA SER A 249 16.02 -13.19 -6.12
C SER A 249 15.18 -12.17 -5.36
N GLY A 250 14.10 -11.73 -5.99
CA GLY A 250 13.01 -11.02 -5.34
C GLY A 250 12.29 -11.88 -4.31
N ASP A 251 11.32 -11.29 -3.65
CA ASP A 251 10.42 -11.96 -2.70
C ASP A 251 9.04 -12.15 -3.31
N LEU A 252 8.29 -13.14 -2.82
CA LEU A 252 6.88 -13.32 -3.16
C LEU A 252 6.01 -12.83 -2.00
N TYR A 253 5.09 -11.92 -2.30
CA TYR A 253 4.04 -11.47 -1.38
C TYR A 253 2.73 -12.14 -1.76
N VAL A 254 2.26 -13.06 -0.92
CA VAL A 254 0.95 -13.68 -1.06
C VAL A 254 -0.04 -12.84 -0.27
N VAL A 255 -0.92 -12.12 -0.97
CA VAL A 255 -1.98 -11.30 -0.36
C VAL A 255 -3.23 -12.16 -0.25
N LEU A 256 -3.73 -12.32 0.97
CA LEU A 256 -4.92 -13.11 1.25
C LEU A 256 -6.17 -12.24 1.06
N LEU A 257 -7.07 -12.67 0.18
CA LEU A 257 -8.34 -11.99 -0.08
C LEU A 257 -9.48 -12.87 0.45
N VAL A 258 -10.17 -12.41 1.48
CA VAL A 258 -11.29 -13.13 2.09
C VAL A 258 -12.54 -12.87 1.24
N LYS A 259 -13.07 -13.95 0.66
CA LYS A 259 -14.33 -13.89 -0.08
C LYS A 259 -15.46 -13.48 0.87
N LYS A 260 -16.34 -12.60 0.38
CA LYS A 260 -17.59 -12.31 1.07
C LYS A 260 -18.42 -13.58 1.15
N ASP A 261 -18.93 -13.86 2.34
CA ASP A 261 -19.84 -14.95 2.61
C ASP A 261 -21.29 -14.45 2.47
N GLU A 262 -22.20 -15.30 1.98
CA GLU A 262 -23.61 -14.92 1.77
C GLU A 262 -24.41 -14.91 3.08
N PHE A 263 -24.01 -15.72 4.05
CA PHE A 263 -24.70 -15.89 5.33
C PHE A 263 -24.01 -15.12 6.46
N PHE A 264 -22.68 -15.13 6.46
CA PHE A 264 -21.88 -14.58 7.55
C PHE A 264 -21.23 -13.24 7.20
N GLN A 265 -21.43 -12.25 8.06
CA GLN A 265 -20.75 -10.97 7.98
C GLN A 265 -19.74 -10.87 9.12
N ARG A 266 -18.45 -10.72 8.79
CA ARG A 266 -17.40 -10.54 9.77
C ARG A 266 -17.15 -9.07 10.06
N ASN A 267 -17.10 -8.71 11.34
CA ASN A 267 -16.60 -7.41 11.79
C ASN A 267 -15.58 -7.62 12.93
N GLY A 268 -14.31 -7.32 12.65
CA GLY A 268 -13.22 -7.68 13.55
C GLY A 268 -13.17 -9.19 13.76
N ASN A 269 -13.40 -9.64 14.99
CA ASN A 269 -13.46 -11.07 15.33
C ASN A 269 -14.87 -11.58 15.57
N ASP A 270 -15.86 -10.71 15.50
CA ASP A 270 -17.25 -11.07 15.68
C ASP A 270 -17.91 -11.41 14.33
N ILE A 271 -18.85 -12.35 14.37
CA ILE A 271 -19.62 -12.80 13.22
C ILE A 271 -21.06 -12.39 13.40
N TYR A 272 -21.67 -11.86 12.35
CA TYR A 272 -23.06 -11.47 12.31
C TYR A 272 -23.78 -12.35 11.30
N VAL A 273 -24.94 -12.86 11.70
CA VAL A 273 -25.82 -13.65 10.84
C VAL A 273 -27.25 -13.15 11.01
N GLU A 274 -28.00 -13.11 9.92
CA GLU A 274 -29.42 -12.80 9.94
C GLU A 274 -30.21 -14.09 9.75
N ILE A 275 -31.08 -14.41 10.71
CA ILE A 275 -31.88 -15.64 10.68
C ILE A 275 -33.36 -15.27 10.62
N PRO A 276 -34.08 -15.68 9.56
CA PRO A 276 -35.52 -15.52 9.53
C PRO A 276 -36.18 -16.49 10.51
N ILE A 277 -37.07 -15.97 11.34
CA ILE A 277 -37.94 -16.77 12.21
C ILE A 277 -39.40 -16.56 11.83
N THR A 278 -40.22 -17.59 12.00
CA THR A 278 -41.65 -17.47 11.70
C THR A 278 -42.37 -16.62 12.73
N PHE A 279 -43.52 -16.06 12.34
CA PHE A 279 -44.38 -15.30 13.25
C PHE A 279 -44.78 -16.12 14.50
N VAL A 280 -45.04 -17.42 14.34
CA VAL A 280 -45.42 -18.31 15.45
C VAL A 280 -44.26 -18.51 16.42
N GLN A 281 -43.04 -18.75 15.91
CA GLN A 281 -41.84 -18.90 16.73
C GLN A 281 -41.51 -17.62 17.51
N ALA A 282 -41.65 -16.46 16.88
CA ALA A 282 -41.43 -15.18 17.53
C ALA A 282 -42.45 -14.92 18.66
N ALA A 283 -43.71 -15.28 18.43
CA ALA A 283 -44.80 -15.09 19.38
C ALA A 283 -44.71 -16.06 20.57
N LEU A 284 -44.55 -17.36 20.31
CA LEU A 284 -44.64 -18.42 21.34
C LEU A 284 -43.29 -18.82 21.94
N GLY A 285 -42.18 -18.37 21.34
CA GLY A 285 -40.85 -18.91 21.61
C GLY A 285 -40.63 -20.25 20.91
N ASP A 286 -39.37 -20.57 20.65
CA ASP A 286 -38.96 -21.84 20.02
C ASP A 286 -37.47 -22.11 20.29
N GLU A 287 -36.98 -23.29 19.93
CA GLU A 287 -35.54 -23.58 19.82
C GLU A 287 -35.17 -23.75 18.35
N ILE A 288 -34.25 -22.91 17.87
CA ILE A 288 -33.82 -22.92 16.46
C ILE A 288 -32.35 -23.32 16.35
N ASP A 289 -32.02 -24.04 15.27
CA ASP A 289 -30.64 -24.35 14.89
C ASP A 289 -30.03 -23.15 14.16
N VAL A 290 -28.92 -22.64 14.66
CA VAL A 290 -28.19 -21.49 14.10
C VAL A 290 -26.89 -21.98 13.50
N PRO A 291 -26.64 -21.73 12.20
CA PRO A 291 -25.36 -22.06 11.60
C PRO A 291 -24.27 -21.17 12.21
N THR A 292 -23.14 -21.78 12.59
CA THR A 292 -21.94 -21.07 13.01
C THR A 292 -20.74 -21.54 12.18
N LEU A 293 -19.61 -20.84 12.29
CA LEU A 293 -18.37 -21.32 11.67
C LEU A 293 -17.88 -22.67 12.26
N HIS A 294 -18.35 -23.05 13.44
CA HIS A 294 -17.98 -24.26 14.16
C HIS A 294 -18.98 -25.41 14.00
N GLY A 295 -20.04 -25.22 13.19
CA GLY A 295 -21.19 -26.13 13.08
C GLY A 295 -22.47 -25.53 13.68
N ASP A 296 -23.55 -26.29 13.65
CA ASP A 296 -24.85 -25.78 14.08
C ASP A 296 -24.99 -25.77 15.61
N VAL A 297 -25.56 -24.69 16.15
CA VAL A 297 -25.79 -24.51 17.58
C VAL A 297 -27.26 -24.18 17.82
N LYS A 298 -27.88 -24.86 18.78
CA LYS A 298 -29.25 -24.58 19.21
C LYS A 298 -29.31 -23.33 20.07
N ILE A 299 -30.19 -22.39 19.71
CA ILE A 299 -30.51 -21.24 20.56
C ILE A 299 -31.99 -21.23 20.92
N LYS A 300 -32.28 -20.81 22.15
CA LYS A 300 -33.64 -20.63 22.63
C LYS A 300 -34.12 -19.21 22.34
N ILE A 301 -35.17 -19.12 21.55
CA ILE A 301 -35.90 -17.89 21.26
C ILE A 301 -36.99 -17.71 22.32
N PRO A 302 -36.93 -16.64 23.14
CA PRO A 302 -37.98 -16.36 24.11
C PRO A 302 -39.27 -15.90 23.42
N GLU A 303 -40.40 -16.14 24.08
CA GLU A 303 -41.70 -15.58 23.71
C GLU A 303 -41.65 -14.05 23.56
N GLY A 304 -42.45 -13.53 22.61
CA GLY A 304 -42.53 -12.10 22.33
C GLY A 304 -41.25 -11.49 21.75
N THR A 305 -40.41 -12.31 21.11
CA THR A 305 -39.18 -11.84 20.47
C THR A 305 -39.50 -10.88 19.33
N GLN A 306 -38.97 -9.67 19.43
CA GLN A 306 -39.13 -8.63 18.42
C GLN A 306 -38.16 -8.83 17.26
N THR A 307 -38.56 -8.37 16.07
CA THR A 307 -37.66 -8.35 14.91
C THR A 307 -36.42 -7.51 15.18
N SER A 308 -35.31 -7.84 14.54
CA SER A 308 -33.98 -7.25 14.73
C SER A 308 -33.37 -7.40 16.13
N LYS A 309 -34.00 -8.16 17.04
CA LYS A 309 -33.36 -8.53 18.31
C LYS A 309 -32.10 -9.35 18.03
N VAL A 310 -31.03 -9.06 18.76
CA VAL A 310 -29.73 -9.73 18.60
C VAL A 310 -29.50 -10.68 19.76
N PHE A 311 -29.22 -11.95 19.45
CA PHE A 311 -28.78 -12.95 20.41
C PHE A 311 -27.27 -13.16 20.25
N ARG A 312 -26.54 -13.10 21.36
CA ARG A 312 -25.09 -13.28 21.39
C ARG A 312 -24.76 -14.72 21.78
N ILE A 313 -24.03 -15.43 20.94
CA ILE A 313 -23.45 -16.74 21.22
C ILE A 313 -21.97 -16.54 21.51
N LYS A 314 -21.61 -16.71 22.78
CA LYS A 314 -20.23 -16.46 23.26
C LYS A 314 -19.25 -17.48 22.67
N GLY A 315 -18.10 -17.01 22.18
CA GLY A 315 -16.98 -17.81 21.70
C GLY A 315 -17.17 -18.46 20.32
N MET A 316 -18.23 -18.11 19.58
CA MET A 316 -18.53 -18.65 18.24
C MET A 316 -18.12 -17.71 17.09
N GLY A 317 -17.28 -16.71 17.37
CA GLY A 317 -16.67 -15.85 16.35
C GLY A 317 -15.31 -16.36 15.87
N VAL A 318 -14.54 -15.46 15.27
CA VAL A 318 -13.20 -15.76 14.73
C VAL A 318 -12.14 -15.73 15.85
N PRO A 319 -11.16 -16.65 15.86
CA PRO A 319 -10.07 -16.64 16.83
C PRO A 319 -9.19 -15.38 16.74
N TYR A 320 -8.71 -14.89 17.88
CA TYR A 320 -7.73 -13.81 17.90
C TYR A 320 -6.39 -14.30 17.32
N ARG A 321 -5.85 -13.60 16.32
CA ARG A 321 -4.54 -13.94 15.73
C ARG A 321 -3.38 -13.92 16.74
N ARG A 322 -3.46 -13.04 17.73
CA ARG A 322 -2.49 -12.91 18.83
C ARG A 322 -3.24 -13.02 20.15
N GLY A 323 -3.14 -14.17 20.81
CA GLY A 323 -3.75 -14.42 22.12
C GLY A 323 -4.53 -15.73 22.17
N SER A 324 -5.32 -15.88 23.23
CA SER A 324 -6.23 -17.00 23.43
C SER A 324 -7.67 -16.49 23.37
N GLY A 325 -8.56 -17.29 22.80
CA GLY A 325 -9.99 -17.01 22.70
C GLY A 325 -10.47 -16.70 21.28
N CYS A 326 -11.77 -16.49 21.17
CA CYS A 326 -12.47 -16.13 19.95
C CYS A 326 -13.40 -14.94 20.21
N GLY A 327 -13.77 -14.24 19.15
CA GLY A 327 -14.92 -13.33 19.20
C GLY A 327 -16.23 -14.09 19.36
N ASP A 328 -17.34 -13.38 19.18
CA ASP A 328 -18.69 -13.92 19.37
C ASP A 328 -19.49 -13.93 18.07
N GLN A 329 -20.56 -14.72 18.07
CA GLN A 329 -21.55 -14.68 17.00
C GLN A 329 -22.80 -13.92 17.46
N HIS A 330 -23.22 -12.94 16.66
CA HIS A 330 -24.41 -12.14 16.83
C HIS A 330 -25.48 -12.57 15.83
N VAL A 331 -26.52 -13.20 16.35
CA VAL A 331 -27.67 -13.67 15.57
C VAL A 331 -28.75 -12.61 15.62
N ARG A 332 -28.97 -11.90 14.51
CA ARG A 332 -30.08 -10.98 14.34
C ARG A 332 -31.28 -11.75 13.80
N VAL A 333 -32.38 -11.78 14.55
CA VAL A 333 -33.60 -12.44 14.09
C VAL A 333 -34.45 -11.51 13.25
N ILE A 334 -35.00 -11.99 12.15
CA ILE A 334 -35.94 -11.25 11.30
C ILE A 334 -37.26 -12.01 11.30
N VAL A 335 -38.33 -11.40 11.81
CA VAL A 335 -39.64 -12.05 11.80
C VAL A 335 -40.23 -11.97 10.40
N ALA A 336 -40.41 -13.13 9.77
CA ALA A 336 -41.02 -13.24 8.45
C ALA A 336 -42.55 -13.30 8.58
N THR A 337 -43.24 -12.30 8.02
CA THR A 337 -44.71 -12.30 7.95
C THR A 337 -45.16 -13.33 6.91
N PRO A 338 -46.06 -14.27 7.27
CA PRO A 338 -46.51 -15.30 6.35
C PRO A 338 -47.30 -14.69 5.18
N THR A 339 -47.12 -15.25 3.99
CA THR A 339 -47.84 -14.84 2.77
C THR A 339 -48.73 -15.98 2.27
N LYS A 340 -49.69 -15.68 1.39
CA LYS A 340 -50.60 -16.67 0.77
C LYS A 340 -51.36 -17.53 1.79
N LEU A 341 -51.99 -16.87 2.76
CA LEU A 341 -52.76 -17.52 3.82
C LEU A 341 -54.04 -18.18 3.28
N THR A 342 -54.35 -19.38 3.79
CA THR A 342 -55.63 -20.06 3.56
C THR A 342 -56.78 -19.36 4.31
N GLU A 343 -58.04 -19.64 3.95
CA GLU A 343 -59.19 -19.08 4.66
C GLU A 343 -59.15 -19.38 6.15
N ARG A 344 -58.87 -20.63 6.50
CA ARG A 344 -58.74 -21.05 7.91
C ARG A 344 -57.65 -20.29 8.66
N GLN A 345 -56.51 -20.01 8.03
CA GLN A 345 -55.43 -19.23 8.67
C GLN A 345 -55.82 -17.77 8.87
N LYS A 346 -56.56 -17.17 7.92
CA LYS A 346 -57.07 -15.79 8.05
C LYS A 346 -58.12 -15.68 9.16
N GLU A 347 -59.00 -16.68 9.30
CA GLU A 347 -59.97 -16.75 10.41
C GLU A 347 -59.25 -16.72 11.76
N LEU A 348 -58.26 -17.61 11.96
CA LEU A 348 -57.51 -17.70 13.21
C LEU A 348 -56.77 -16.40 13.55
N LEU A 349 -56.15 -15.75 12.56
CA LEU A 349 -55.49 -14.45 12.78
C LEU A 349 -56.51 -13.33 13.07
N SER A 350 -57.71 -13.40 12.50
CA SER A 350 -58.78 -12.44 12.78
C SER A 350 -59.34 -12.61 14.19
N GLU A 351 -59.52 -13.85 14.65
CA GLU A 351 -59.90 -14.15 16.03
C GLU A 351 -58.81 -13.69 17.01
N PHE A 352 -57.54 -13.99 16.72
CA PHE A 352 -56.40 -13.50 17.50
C PHE A 352 -56.38 -11.96 17.58
N GLY A 353 -56.65 -11.28 16.47
CA GLY A 353 -56.73 -9.82 16.42
C GLY A 353 -57.86 -9.23 17.28
N LYS A 354 -59.01 -9.92 17.42
CA LYS A 354 -60.12 -9.47 18.27
C LYS A 354 -59.83 -9.59 19.77
N ILE A 355 -59.04 -10.60 20.16
CA ILE A 355 -58.71 -10.86 21.57
C ILE A 355 -57.41 -10.19 22.03
N THR A 356 -56.63 -9.62 21.11
CA THR A 356 -55.32 -9.02 21.39
C THR A 356 -55.35 -7.51 21.14
N THR A 357 -54.94 -6.72 22.11
CA THR A 357 -54.91 -5.26 21.98
C THR A 357 -53.80 -4.78 21.04
N GLU A 358 -53.97 -3.63 20.38
CA GLU A 358 -52.92 -3.02 19.54
C GLU A 358 -51.60 -2.79 20.30
N GLY A 359 -51.67 -2.47 21.59
CA GLY A 359 -50.48 -2.30 22.44
C GLY A 359 -49.67 -3.59 22.59
N GLN A 360 -50.34 -4.73 22.75
CA GLN A 360 -49.70 -6.05 22.79
C GLN A 360 -49.11 -6.42 21.42
N GLN A 361 -49.80 -6.11 20.32
CA GLN A 361 -49.31 -6.41 18.97
C GLN A 361 -48.09 -5.57 18.58
N LEU A 362 -48.03 -4.30 19.01
CA LEU A 362 -46.92 -3.38 18.74
C LEU A 362 -45.72 -3.57 19.68
N GLY A 363 -45.76 -4.56 20.58
CA GLY A 363 -44.69 -4.79 21.54
C GLY A 363 -44.43 -3.62 22.50
N LYS A 364 -45.44 -2.77 22.75
CA LYS A 364 -45.32 -1.64 23.69
C LYS A 364 -45.23 -2.19 25.13
N LYS A 365 -43.99 -2.35 25.59
CA LYS A 365 -43.68 -2.77 26.97
C LYS A 365 -44.24 -1.78 27.99
N SER A 366 -44.79 -2.30 29.09
CA SER A 366 -45.13 -1.47 30.25
C SER A 366 -43.84 -0.85 30.85
N LEU A 367 -43.98 0.25 31.59
CA LEU A 367 -42.84 0.88 32.28
C LEU A 367 -42.07 -0.11 33.18
N TRP A 368 -42.76 -1.09 33.76
CA TRP A 368 -42.16 -2.13 34.60
C TRP A 368 -41.33 -3.15 33.83
N ASP A 369 -41.73 -3.50 32.61
CA ASP A 369 -40.96 -4.42 31.76
C ASP A 369 -39.67 -3.77 31.24
N LYS A 370 -39.72 -2.46 30.93
CA LYS A 370 -38.52 -1.66 30.59
C LYS A 370 -37.52 -1.60 31.75
N VAL A 371 -38.00 -1.47 32.99
CA VAL A 371 -37.14 -1.45 34.18
C VAL A 371 -36.51 -2.82 34.41
N LYS A 372 -37.26 -3.94 34.26
CA LYS A 372 -36.71 -5.29 34.38
C LYS A 372 -35.65 -5.61 33.33
N ASP A 373 -35.87 -5.22 32.08
CA ASP A 373 -34.90 -5.46 31.00
C ASP A 373 -33.62 -4.66 31.22
N ASN A 374 -33.71 -3.38 31.61
CA ASN A 374 -32.53 -2.57 31.93
C ASN A 374 -31.73 -3.15 33.10
N VAL A 375 -32.40 -3.71 34.10
CA VAL A 375 -31.74 -4.39 35.24
C VAL A 375 -31.10 -5.70 34.80
N ARG A 376 -31.74 -6.46 33.89
CA ARG A 376 -31.20 -7.72 33.38
C ARG A 376 -30.00 -7.50 32.46
N ASP A 377 -30.06 -6.52 31.57
CA ASP A 377 -28.96 -6.12 30.68
C ASP A 377 -27.76 -5.53 31.46
N ALA A 378 -28.00 -4.97 32.65
CA ALA A 378 -26.96 -4.47 33.55
C ALA A 378 -26.28 -5.56 34.40
N ILE A 379 -26.91 -6.74 34.54
CA ILE A 379 -26.44 -7.81 35.44
C ILE A 379 -25.81 -9.00 34.66
N GLY A 380 -25.96 -9.10 33.33
CA GLY A 380 -25.14 -10.03 32.52
C GLY A 380 -25.73 -10.46 31.20
#